data_AF-A0A4Q2ZCI5-F1
#
_entry.id   AF-A0A4Q2ZCI5-F1
#
_cell.length_a   1.000
_cell.length_b   1.000
_cell.length_c   1.000
_cell.angle_alpha   90.00
_cell.angle_beta   90.00
_cell.angle_gamma   90.00
#
_symmetry.space_group_name_H-M   'P 1'
#
loop_
_entity.id
_entity.type
_entity.pdbx_description
1 polymer ?
#
loop_
_entity_poly.entity_id
_entity_poly.type
_entity_poly.pdbx_seq_one_letter_code
_entity_poly.pdbx_strand_id
1 'polypeptide(L)'
;LEKLPVDKKAEIEADIQAAYQNGPGLSMVNSDKGITNLHVPSDVIVDASMPAMIRAGGKVWDAAGKTGDTLAVIPDSSYAGIYQSVIDFCKKNGALDPKTMGSVPNVGLMAQAAEEYGSHNKTFEAPGKGTIKVTDAAGNMLLSHEVEGGDIWRACQTKDAPIQDWVKLAVKRAKASGDPAVFWLDKNRAHDAQLIAKVETYLKDHDTSGLDIRILPPAEACTFSLERIVQGKDTISVTGNVLRDYNTDLFPILEVGTSAKMLSIVPLMNGGGLFETGAGGSAPKHVEQFTQENYLRWDSLGEFFALAPSFEHIAETFGISKATVLADSLDAATGKFLEQDRSPGRKLGTIDNRGSHFYLALYWAQELAAQDNDADLKAIFTPVAAALTENEDKIVGELLAVQGKPVDIGGYYSPDDAKANAALRPSETLNGILASI
;
A
#
# COMPACT_ATOMS: atom_id res chain seq x y z
N LEU A 1 -22.75 -7.38 25.17
CA LEU A 1 -23.22 -7.19 26.55
C LEU A 1 -24.65 -6.64 26.62
N GLU A 2 -25.07 -5.78 25.67
CA GLU A 2 -26.40 -5.14 25.64
C GLU A 2 -27.64 -6.05 25.73
N LYS A 3 -27.52 -7.36 25.49
CA LYS A 3 -28.63 -8.32 25.59
C LYS A 3 -28.79 -8.91 27.01
N LEU A 4 -27.89 -8.58 27.94
CA LEU A 4 -27.88 -9.10 29.31
C LEU A 4 -28.64 -8.15 30.27
N PRO A 5 -29.09 -8.65 31.44
CA PRO A 5 -29.60 -7.79 32.51
C PRO A 5 -28.58 -6.72 32.91
N VAL A 6 -29.07 -5.53 33.29
CA VAL A 6 -28.23 -4.36 33.62
C VAL A 6 -27.18 -4.68 34.67
N ASP A 7 -27.58 -5.36 35.75
CA ASP A 7 -26.65 -5.71 36.83
C ASP A 7 -25.53 -6.65 36.35
N LYS A 8 -25.86 -7.61 35.47
CA LYS A 8 -24.86 -8.54 34.93
C LYS A 8 -23.93 -7.87 33.92
N LYS A 9 -24.46 -6.95 33.12
CA LYS A 9 -23.65 -6.10 32.24
C LYS A 9 -22.66 -5.27 33.06
N ALA A 10 -23.13 -4.60 34.11
CA ALA A 10 -22.29 -3.77 34.97
C ALA A 10 -21.21 -4.58 35.70
N GLU A 11 -21.54 -5.79 36.18
CA GLU A 11 -20.56 -6.72 36.77
C GLU A 11 -19.44 -7.06 35.77
N ILE A 12 -19.79 -7.47 34.55
CA ILE A 12 -18.80 -7.83 33.51
C ILE A 12 -17.96 -6.62 33.10
N GLU A 13 -18.57 -5.44 32.96
CA GLU A 13 -17.84 -4.20 32.66
C GLU A 13 -16.85 -3.84 33.77
N ALA A 14 -17.24 -4.00 35.03
CA ALA A 14 -16.35 -3.77 36.17
C ALA A 14 -15.16 -4.75 36.16
N ASP A 15 -15.40 -6.03 35.87
CA ASP A 15 -14.33 -7.03 35.77
C ASP A 15 -13.34 -6.73 34.63
N ILE A 16 -13.84 -6.26 33.47
CA ILE A 16 -12.99 -5.83 32.35
C ILE A 16 -12.15 -4.60 32.75
N GLN A 17 -12.75 -3.62 33.43
CA GLN A 17 -12.01 -2.45 33.93
C GLN A 17 -10.94 -2.84 34.95
N ALA A 18 -11.26 -3.77 35.85
CA ALA A 18 -10.28 -4.31 36.79
C ALA A 18 -9.13 -5.03 36.06
N ALA A 19 -9.42 -5.78 34.99
CA ALA A 19 -8.39 -6.41 34.17
C ALA A 19 -7.47 -5.37 33.50
N TYR A 20 -8.01 -4.26 32.98
CA TYR A 20 -7.19 -3.17 32.44
C TYR A 20 -6.34 -2.47 33.50
N GLN A 21 -6.88 -2.24 34.69
CA GLN A 21 -6.14 -1.62 35.80
C GLN A 21 -5.01 -2.51 36.32
N ASN A 22 -5.18 -3.83 36.27
CA ASN A 22 -4.21 -4.81 36.73
C ASN A 22 -3.27 -5.33 35.62
N GLY A 23 -3.53 -4.99 34.36
CA GLY A 23 -2.74 -5.36 33.19
C GLY A 23 -1.76 -4.27 32.74
N PRO A 24 -0.92 -4.55 31.72
CA PRO A 24 -0.13 -3.50 31.09
C PRO A 24 -1.05 -2.52 30.33
N GLY A 25 -0.58 -1.28 30.15
CA GLY A 25 -1.23 -0.35 29.26
C GLY A 25 -1.32 -0.91 27.83
N LEU A 26 -2.47 -0.72 27.19
CA LEU A 26 -2.70 -1.12 25.81
C LEU A 26 -2.56 0.07 24.88
N SER A 27 -2.11 -0.19 23.65
CA SER A 27 -2.19 0.79 22.58
C SER A 27 -3.66 1.06 22.21
N MET A 28 -3.95 2.32 21.87
CA MET A 28 -5.28 2.78 21.53
C MET A 28 -5.41 3.05 20.02
N VAL A 29 -6.52 2.60 19.44
CA VAL A 29 -6.94 2.95 18.08
C VAL A 29 -7.63 4.32 18.08
N ASN A 30 -8.40 4.58 19.14
CA ASN A 30 -9.03 5.87 19.45
C ASN A 30 -9.19 6.01 20.97
N SER A 31 -8.33 6.83 21.60
CA SER A 31 -8.35 7.05 23.05
C SER A 31 -9.63 7.74 23.53
N ASP A 32 -10.15 8.71 22.76
CA ASP A 32 -11.34 9.49 23.14
C ASP A 32 -12.61 8.63 23.18
N LYS A 33 -12.67 7.59 22.33
CA LYS A 33 -13.76 6.60 22.28
C LYS A 33 -13.46 5.33 23.09
N GLY A 34 -12.31 5.26 23.77
CA GLY A 34 -11.90 4.08 24.54
C GLY A 34 -11.60 2.82 23.71
N ILE A 35 -11.36 2.96 22.41
CA ILE A 35 -11.12 1.82 21.49
C ILE A 35 -9.65 1.42 21.57
N THR A 36 -9.39 0.24 22.16
CA THR A 36 -8.05 -0.37 22.28
C THR A 36 -7.68 -1.23 21.07
N ASN A 37 -6.41 -1.60 20.97
CA ASN A 37 -5.88 -2.57 19.99
C ASN A 37 -6.57 -3.95 20.01
N LEU A 38 -7.28 -4.28 21.08
CA LEU A 38 -7.96 -5.58 21.23
C LEU A 38 -9.46 -5.52 20.93
N HIS A 39 -9.99 -4.36 20.52
CA HIS A 39 -11.42 -4.20 20.27
C HIS A 39 -11.89 -4.90 18.99
N VAL A 40 -11.20 -4.68 17.87
CA VAL A 40 -11.58 -5.23 16.57
C VAL A 40 -10.32 -5.76 15.86
N PRO A 41 -10.30 -7.03 15.40
CA PRO A 41 -9.12 -7.63 14.78
C PRO A 41 -8.58 -6.91 13.53
N SER A 42 -9.44 -6.18 12.82
CA SER A 42 -9.08 -5.45 11.59
C SER A 42 -8.63 -4.01 11.82
N ASP A 43 -8.61 -3.51 13.06
CA ASP A 43 -8.25 -2.12 13.33
C ASP A 43 -6.75 -1.86 13.26
N VAL A 44 -5.93 -2.86 13.62
CA VAL A 44 -4.47 -2.75 13.66
C VAL A 44 -3.87 -3.86 12.81
N ILE A 45 -3.53 -3.50 11.57
CA ILE A 45 -2.99 -4.41 10.56
C ILE A 45 -1.48 -4.19 10.50
N VAL A 46 -0.70 -5.28 10.56
CA VAL A 46 0.75 -5.25 10.83
C VAL A 46 1.56 -4.48 9.78
N ASP A 47 1.21 -4.64 8.50
CA ASP A 47 1.77 -3.97 7.33
C ASP A 47 1.74 -2.44 7.46
N ALA A 48 0.63 -1.86 7.90
CA ALA A 48 0.45 -0.42 8.05
C ALA A 48 0.82 0.09 9.45
N SER A 49 0.53 -0.68 10.50
CA SER A 49 0.72 -0.26 11.90
C SER A 49 2.18 -0.25 12.33
N MET A 50 2.98 -1.21 11.87
CA MET A 50 4.41 -1.26 12.22
C MET A 50 5.19 -0.10 11.63
N PRO A 51 5.07 0.25 10.33
CA PRO A 51 5.72 1.44 9.77
C PRO A 51 5.22 2.74 10.42
N ALA A 52 3.93 2.86 10.71
CA ALA A 52 3.38 4.01 11.41
C ALA A 52 4.01 4.19 12.81
N MET A 53 4.17 3.09 13.55
CA MET A 53 4.81 3.07 14.86
C MET A 53 6.32 3.41 14.77
N ILE A 54 7.03 2.83 13.80
CA ILE A 54 8.46 3.11 13.57
C ILE A 54 8.66 4.60 13.22
N ARG A 55 7.87 5.13 12.28
CA ARG A 55 7.92 6.54 11.87
C ARG A 55 7.59 7.49 13.02
N ALA A 56 6.70 7.09 13.93
CA ALA A 56 6.39 7.84 15.15
C ALA A 56 7.50 7.75 16.23
N GLY A 57 8.68 7.23 15.89
CA GLY A 57 9.82 7.11 16.79
C GLY A 57 9.70 5.93 17.75
N GLY A 58 9.04 4.84 17.32
CA GLY A 58 8.86 3.65 18.15
C GLY A 58 7.69 3.74 19.12
N LYS A 59 6.70 4.61 18.85
CA LYS A 59 5.68 5.01 19.84
C LYS A 59 4.25 4.77 19.37
N VAL A 60 3.37 4.51 20.34
CA VAL A 60 1.92 4.32 20.16
C VAL A 60 1.14 5.16 21.17
N TRP A 61 -0.17 5.33 20.94
CA TRP A 61 -1.05 6.11 21.79
C TRP A 61 -1.55 5.30 22.99
N ASP A 62 -1.54 5.90 24.18
CA ASP A 62 -2.10 5.35 25.42
C ASP A 62 -3.54 5.82 25.67
N ALA A 63 -4.16 5.31 26.74
CA ALA A 63 -5.52 5.66 27.14
C ALA A 63 -5.71 7.15 27.50
N ALA A 64 -4.64 7.87 27.81
CA ALA A 64 -4.64 9.31 28.09
C ALA A 64 -4.40 10.16 26.82
N GLY A 65 -4.31 9.53 25.65
CA GLY A 65 -4.00 10.21 24.39
C GLY A 65 -2.56 10.71 24.31
N LYS A 66 -1.63 10.11 25.06
CA LYS A 66 -0.19 10.42 24.99
C LYS A 66 0.56 9.33 24.25
N THR A 67 1.71 9.67 23.67
CA THR A 67 2.56 8.69 22.99
C THR A 67 3.60 8.10 23.93
N GLY A 68 3.84 6.79 23.83
CA GLY A 68 4.81 6.05 24.64
C GLY A 68 5.41 4.87 23.89
N ASP A 69 6.52 4.35 24.41
CA ASP A 69 7.19 3.16 23.86
C ASP A 69 6.29 1.93 23.98
N THR A 70 6.47 0.96 23.08
CA THR A 70 5.62 -0.24 23.00
C THR A 70 6.41 -1.52 22.88
N LEU A 71 5.82 -2.61 23.38
CA LEU A 71 6.17 -3.96 22.96
C LEU A 71 5.25 -4.36 21.81
N ALA A 72 5.76 -4.25 20.58
CA ALA A 72 5.02 -4.65 19.38
C ALA A 72 5.06 -6.18 19.22
N VAL A 73 3.99 -6.85 19.64
CA VAL A 73 3.91 -8.32 19.61
C VAL A 73 3.53 -8.79 18.21
N ILE A 74 4.47 -9.46 17.53
CA ILE A 74 4.24 -10.22 16.30
C ILE A 74 4.54 -11.69 16.64
N PRO A 75 3.50 -12.54 16.81
CA PRO A 75 3.70 -13.90 17.34
C PRO A 75 4.55 -14.81 16.44
N ASP A 76 4.34 -14.76 15.12
CA ASP A 76 5.09 -15.58 14.17
C ASP A 76 6.43 -14.93 13.80
N SER A 77 7.50 -15.72 13.82
CA SER A 77 8.87 -15.22 13.63
C SER A 77 9.31 -15.13 12.17
N SER A 78 8.50 -15.58 11.20
CA SER A 78 8.91 -15.61 9.78
C SER A 78 9.27 -14.23 9.26
N TYR A 79 8.56 -13.20 9.72
CA TYR A 79 8.69 -11.83 9.22
C TYR A 79 8.97 -10.80 10.31
N ALA A 80 8.76 -11.12 11.59
CA ALA A 80 8.97 -10.17 12.70
C ALA A 80 10.39 -9.55 12.71
N GLY A 81 11.38 -10.32 12.28
CA GLY A 81 12.78 -9.90 12.26
C GLY A 81 13.07 -8.65 11.43
N ILE A 82 12.31 -8.40 10.34
CA ILE A 82 12.57 -7.20 9.50
C ILE A 82 12.25 -5.92 10.27
N TYR A 83 11.18 -5.90 11.05
CA TYR A 83 10.80 -4.73 11.83
C TYR A 83 11.78 -4.49 12.97
N GLN A 84 12.25 -5.57 13.61
CA GLN A 84 13.28 -5.47 14.63
C GLN A 84 14.58 -4.89 14.06
N SER A 85 15.00 -5.30 12.85
CA SER A 85 16.14 -4.71 12.15
C SER A 85 16.00 -3.20 11.94
N VAL A 86 14.83 -2.73 11.50
CA VAL A 86 14.58 -1.29 11.31
C VAL A 86 14.60 -0.54 12.65
N ILE A 87 13.97 -1.10 13.68
CA ILE A 87 13.91 -0.50 15.02
C ILE A 87 15.34 -0.35 15.59
N ASP A 88 16.14 -1.41 15.54
CA ASP A 88 17.51 -1.39 16.07
C ASP A 88 18.42 -0.47 15.26
N PHE A 89 18.23 -0.44 13.94
CA PHE A 89 18.92 0.51 13.07
C PHE A 89 18.58 1.95 13.43
N CYS A 90 17.30 2.29 13.64
CA CYS A 90 16.88 3.65 14.00
C CYS A 90 17.34 4.03 15.41
N LYS A 91 17.33 3.09 16.37
CA LYS A 91 17.89 3.33 17.72
C LYS A 91 19.37 3.67 17.67
N LYS A 92 20.13 3.03 16.77
CA LYS A 92 21.57 3.23 16.61
C LYS A 92 21.91 4.51 15.81
N ASN A 93 21.19 4.78 14.74
CA ASN A 93 21.56 5.80 13.75
C ASN A 93 20.65 7.04 13.75
N GLY A 94 19.57 7.03 14.53
CA GLY A 94 18.52 8.04 14.46
C GLY A 94 17.46 7.72 13.41
N ALA A 95 16.46 8.59 13.28
CA ALA A 95 15.44 8.48 12.24
C ALA A 95 16.07 8.63 10.84
N LEU A 96 15.49 7.95 9.85
CA LEU A 96 15.85 8.15 8.44
C LEU A 96 15.50 9.59 8.01
N ASP A 97 16.30 10.16 7.10
CA ASP A 97 16.07 11.50 6.55
C ASP A 97 15.51 11.40 5.12
N PRO A 98 14.21 11.67 4.90
CA PRO A 98 13.58 11.69 3.58
C PRO A 98 14.26 12.58 2.55
N LYS A 99 15.06 13.57 2.96
CA LYS A 99 15.73 14.50 2.03
C LYS A 99 16.95 13.89 1.35
N THR A 100 17.58 12.89 1.97
CA THR A 100 18.87 12.35 1.53
C THR A 100 18.88 10.83 1.41
N MET A 101 17.86 10.16 1.92
CA MET A 101 17.79 8.70 1.85
C MET A 101 17.58 8.22 0.40
N GLY A 102 18.08 7.02 0.11
CA GLY A 102 17.73 6.29 -1.11
C GLY A 102 16.35 5.65 -1.00
N SER A 103 16.08 4.70 -1.89
CA SER A 103 14.81 3.98 -1.97
C SER A 103 14.97 2.46 -1.97
N VAL A 104 13.94 1.76 -1.49
CA VAL A 104 13.86 0.29 -1.54
C VAL A 104 12.62 -0.12 -2.34
N PRO A 105 12.70 -0.19 -3.68
CA PRO A 105 11.64 -0.76 -4.50
C PRO A 105 11.49 -2.27 -4.24
N ASN A 106 10.36 -2.85 -4.64
CA ASN A 106 10.06 -4.27 -4.42
C ASN A 106 9.63 -5.01 -5.70
N VAL A 107 10.14 -6.22 -5.88
CA VAL A 107 9.68 -7.21 -6.86
C VAL A 107 9.11 -8.41 -6.10
N GLY A 108 7.78 -8.53 -6.09
CA GLY A 108 7.06 -9.50 -5.25
C GLY A 108 6.54 -10.72 -6.00
N LEU A 109 6.72 -11.91 -5.42
CA LEU A 109 6.12 -13.15 -5.90
C LEU A 109 4.67 -13.28 -5.40
N MET A 110 3.68 -13.07 -6.27
CA MET A 110 2.27 -13.13 -5.87
C MET A 110 1.34 -13.88 -6.83
N ALA A 111 1.77 -14.11 -8.08
CA ALA A 111 0.92 -14.67 -9.12
C ALA A 111 0.32 -16.03 -8.71
N GLN A 112 -0.97 -16.21 -9.03
CA GLN A 112 -1.76 -17.42 -8.76
C GLN A 112 -1.88 -17.78 -7.27
N ALA A 113 -2.04 -16.75 -6.42
CA ALA A 113 -2.16 -16.86 -4.97
C ALA A 113 -0.97 -17.62 -4.35
N ALA A 114 0.23 -17.11 -4.64
CA ALA A 114 1.48 -17.68 -4.13
C ALA A 114 1.52 -17.64 -2.60
N GLU A 115 2.09 -18.70 -2.02
CA GLU A 115 2.45 -18.80 -0.60
C GLU A 115 1.23 -18.69 0.34
N GLU A 116 1.30 -17.85 1.38
CA GLU A 116 0.27 -17.68 2.41
C GLU A 116 -1.07 -17.22 1.83
N TYR A 117 -1.07 -16.39 0.78
CA TYR A 117 -2.29 -15.83 0.19
C TYR A 117 -3.17 -16.90 -0.48
N GLY A 118 -2.59 -18.06 -0.80
CA GLY A 118 -3.33 -19.22 -1.30
C GLY A 118 -3.77 -20.19 -0.21
N SER A 119 -3.47 -19.94 1.07
CA SER A 119 -3.56 -20.95 2.14
C SER A 119 -4.90 -21.01 2.89
N HIS A 120 -5.81 -20.07 2.65
CA HIS A 120 -7.05 -19.94 3.45
C HIS A 120 -7.88 -21.23 3.49
N ASN A 121 -8.07 -21.89 2.36
CA ASN A 121 -8.81 -23.16 2.27
C ASN A 121 -7.98 -24.39 2.71
N LYS A 122 -6.78 -24.19 3.23
CA LYS A 122 -5.83 -25.20 3.71
C LYS A 122 -5.32 -24.85 5.11
N THR A 123 -6.05 -24.01 5.82
CA THR A 123 -5.76 -23.61 7.21
C THR A 123 -6.88 -24.11 8.10
N PHE A 124 -6.54 -24.77 9.19
CA PHE A 124 -7.53 -25.31 10.12
C PHE A 124 -7.00 -25.37 11.55
N GLU A 125 -7.91 -25.18 12.49
CA GLU A 125 -7.69 -25.45 13.91
C GLU A 125 -7.72 -26.96 14.13
N ALA A 126 -6.67 -27.51 14.73
CA ALA A 126 -6.55 -28.92 15.02
C ALA A 126 -7.58 -29.31 16.09
N PRO A 127 -8.41 -30.34 15.84
CA PRO A 127 -9.53 -30.69 16.74
C PRO A 127 -9.07 -31.39 18.03
N GLY A 128 -7.80 -31.78 18.13
CA GLY A 128 -7.25 -32.53 19.26
C GLY A 128 -5.85 -33.06 18.95
N LYS A 129 -5.28 -33.75 19.94
CA LYS A 129 -3.93 -34.30 19.84
C LYS A 129 -3.83 -35.39 18.77
N GLY A 130 -2.85 -35.27 17.86
CA GLY A 130 -2.60 -36.26 16.83
C GLY A 130 -1.56 -35.81 15.81
N THR A 131 -1.60 -36.39 14.61
CA THR A 131 -0.68 -36.07 13.52
C THR A 131 -1.44 -35.62 12.28
N ILE A 132 -1.07 -34.47 11.71
CA ILE A 132 -1.52 -34.04 10.38
C ILE A 132 -0.50 -34.50 9.35
N LYS A 133 -0.97 -35.21 8.32
CA LYS A 133 -0.15 -35.79 7.25
C LYS A 133 -0.62 -35.28 5.89
N VAL A 134 0.34 -34.98 5.02
CA VAL A 134 0.10 -34.69 3.60
C VAL A 134 0.68 -35.84 2.78
N THR A 135 -0.14 -36.48 1.96
CA THR A 135 0.27 -37.60 1.12
C THR A 135 -0.01 -37.31 -0.35
N ASP A 136 0.80 -37.90 -1.24
CA ASP A 136 0.47 -37.91 -2.67
C ASP A 136 -0.64 -38.95 -2.99
N ALA A 137 -1.03 -39.02 -4.27
CA ALA A 137 -2.05 -39.96 -4.74
C ALA A 137 -1.61 -41.44 -4.67
N ALA A 138 -0.30 -41.72 -4.54
CA ALA A 138 0.24 -43.06 -4.37
C ALA A 138 0.33 -43.47 -2.88
N GLY A 139 -0.02 -42.57 -1.96
CA GLY A 139 0.04 -42.78 -0.51
C GLY A 139 1.41 -42.52 0.09
N ASN A 140 2.36 -41.95 -0.67
CA ASN A 140 3.65 -41.55 -0.12
C ASN A 140 3.47 -40.34 0.79
N MET A 141 4.07 -40.38 1.96
CA MET A 141 4.04 -39.27 2.91
C MET A 141 5.00 -38.16 2.45
N LEU A 142 4.45 -36.97 2.24
CA LEU A 142 5.19 -35.78 1.83
C LEU A 142 5.56 -34.92 3.04
N LEU A 143 4.60 -34.68 3.95
CA LEU A 143 4.77 -33.88 5.17
C LEU A 143 4.04 -34.54 6.35
N SER A 144 4.54 -34.36 7.57
CA SER A 144 3.93 -34.86 8.80
C SER A 144 4.25 -33.95 9.98
N HIS A 145 3.23 -33.59 10.76
CA HIS A 145 3.37 -32.74 11.95
C HIS A 145 2.53 -33.29 13.09
N GLU A 146 3.12 -33.40 14.29
CA GLU A 146 2.36 -33.61 15.52
C GLU A 146 1.66 -32.29 15.89
N VAL A 147 0.41 -32.37 16.33
CA VAL A 147 -0.42 -31.24 16.73
C VAL A 147 -1.22 -31.55 17.99
N GLU A 148 -1.59 -30.50 18.72
CA GLU A 148 -2.48 -30.52 19.87
C GLU A 148 -3.82 -29.83 19.56
N GLY A 149 -4.79 -29.94 20.47
CA GLY A 149 -6.08 -29.29 20.28
C GLY A 149 -5.96 -27.77 20.36
N GLY A 150 -6.48 -27.06 19.36
CA GLY A 150 -6.39 -25.60 19.25
C GLY A 150 -5.20 -25.08 18.44
N ASP A 151 -4.26 -25.95 18.04
CA ASP A 151 -3.16 -25.56 17.15
C ASP A 151 -3.70 -25.14 15.79
N ILE A 152 -3.12 -24.10 15.18
CA ILE A 152 -3.45 -23.69 13.81
C ILE A 152 -2.44 -24.34 12.86
N TRP A 153 -2.90 -25.31 12.08
CA TRP A 153 -2.10 -25.91 11.01
C TRP A 153 -2.46 -25.30 9.66
N ARG A 154 -1.45 -25.08 8.81
CA ARG A 154 -1.65 -24.54 7.46
C ARG A 154 -0.74 -25.20 6.41
N ALA A 155 -1.21 -25.26 5.18
CA ALA A 155 -0.39 -25.57 4.01
C ALA A 155 -0.45 -24.46 2.94
N CYS A 156 0.72 -24.13 2.40
CA CYS A 156 0.91 -23.13 1.35
C CYS A 156 1.34 -23.80 0.04
N GLN A 157 1.14 -23.13 -1.09
CA GLN A 157 1.59 -23.60 -2.39
C GLN A 157 2.13 -22.44 -3.23
N THR A 158 3.16 -22.72 -4.02
CA THR A 158 3.71 -21.77 -4.98
C THR A 158 4.06 -22.53 -6.25
N LYS A 159 3.57 -22.06 -7.39
CA LYS A 159 3.76 -22.75 -8.67
C LYS A 159 5.05 -22.29 -9.34
N ASP A 160 5.58 -23.16 -10.17
CA ASP A 160 6.88 -22.96 -10.82
C ASP A 160 6.91 -21.78 -11.79
N ALA A 161 5.88 -21.66 -12.64
CA ALA A 161 5.80 -20.58 -13.63
C ALA A 161 5.77 -19.17 -13.00
N PRO A 162 4.99 -18.91 -11.92
CA PRO A 162 5.13 -17.68 -11.12
C PRO A 162 6.55 -17.39 -10.62
N ILE A 163 7.32 -18.41 -10.22
CA ILE A 163 8.69 -18.22 -9.72
C ILE A 163 9.63 -17.83 -10.86
N GLN A 164 9.52 -18.47 -12.03
CA GLN A 164 10.30 -18.09 -13.21
C GLN A 164 10.04 -16.65 -13.64
N ASP A 165 8.76 -16.24 -13.70
CA ASP A 165 8.39 -14.87 -14.06
C ASP A 165 8.88 -13.84 -13.02
N TRP A 166 8.80 -14.18 -11.74
CA TRP A 166 9.34 -13.37 -10.65
C TRP A 166 10.85 -13.15 -10.75
N VAL A 167 11.64 -14.21 -11.03
CA VAL A 167 13.09 -14.09 -11.25
C VAL A 167 13.39 -13.24 -12.50
N LYS A 168 12.67 -13.47 -13.59
CA LYS A 168 12.79 -12.67 -14.82
C LYS A 168 12.52 -11.18 -14.56
N LEU A 169 11.48 -10.86 -13.80
CA LEU A 169 11.14 -9.49 -13.44
C LEU A 169 12.22 -8.85 -12.57
N ALA A 170 12.78 -9.58 -11.60
CA ALA A 170 13.86 -9.11 -10.76
C ALA A 170 15.10 -8.73 -11.58
N VAL A 171 15.52 -9.60 -12.51
CA VAL A 171 16.65 -9.32 -13.41
C VAL A 171 16.34 -8.12 -14.32
N LYS A 172 15.12 -8.05 -14.88
CA LYS A 172 14.69 -6.92 -15.71
C LYS A 172 14.80 -5.58 -14.96
N ARG A 173 14.34 -5.53 -13.70
CA ARG A 173 14.38 -4.32 -12.88
C ARG A 173 15.79 -3.96 -12.43
N ALA A 174 16.61 -4.93 -12.05
CA ALA A 174 18.02 -4.72 -11.73
C ALA A 174 18.79 -4.14 -12.94
N LYS A 175 18.56 -4.69 -14.14
CA LYS A 175 19.19 -4.20 -15.37
C LYS A 175 18.73 -2.80 -15.77
N ALA A 176 17.44 -2.48 -15.58
CA ALA A 176 16.87 -1.19 -15.94
C ALA A 176 17.32 -0.05 -15.01
N SER A 177 17.49 -0.33 -13.72
CA SER A 177 17.90 0.66 -12.71
C SER A 177 19.42 0.76 -12.51
N GLY A 178 20.12 -0.37 -12.67
CA GLY A 178 21.53 -0.50 -12.27
C GLY A 178 21.73 -0.75 -10.77
N ASP A 179 20.65 -0.86 -9.99
CA ASP A 179 20.71 -1.07 -8.55
C ASP A 179 20.90 -2.54 -8.16
N PRO A 180 21.55 -2.82 -7.00
CA PRO A 180 21.61 -4.17 -6.47
C PRO A 180 20.22 -4.74 -6.19
N ALA A 181 20.01 -6.00 -6.54
CA ALA A 181 18.79 -6.74 -6.24
C ALA A 181 19.07 -7.86 -5.23
N VAL A 182 18.34 -7.83 -4.11
CA VAL A 182 18.52 -8.78 -3.02
C VAL A 182 17.27 -9.65 -2.93
N PHE A 183 17.43 -10.96 -3.07
CA PHE A 183 16.41 -11.95 -2.76
C PHE A 183 16.36 -12.19 -1.25
N TRP A 184 15.21 -11.92 -0.62
CA TRP A 184 15.03 -11.99 0.83
C TRP A 184 14.53 -13.39 1.20
N LEU A 185 15.45 -14.34 1.31
CA LEU A 185 15.16 -15.76 1.50
C LEU A 185 16.06 -16.33 2.60
N ASP A 186 15.45 -16.95 3.61
CA ASP A 186 16.17 -17.61 4.69
C ASP A 186 16.35 -19.10 4.40
N LYS A 187 17.58 -19.54 4.12
CA LYS A 187 17.90 -20.96 3.88
C LYS A 187 17.50 -21.90 5.03
N ASN A 188 17.28 -21.38 6.24
CA ASN A 188 16.83 -22.17 7.39
C ASN A 188 15.30 -22.39 7.40
N ARG A 189 14.55 -21.65 6.58
CA ARG A 189 13.13 -21.86 6.35
C ARG A 189 12.97 -22.83 5.18
N ALA A 190 12.35 -23.99 5.42
CA ALA A 190 12.28 -25.07 4.43
C ALA A 190 11.64 -24.64 3.09
N HIS A 191 10.65 -23.75 3.14
CA HIS A 191 10.03 -23.13 1.97
C HIS A 191 11.03 -22.28 1.17
N ASP A 192 11.68 -21.33 1.83
CA ASP A 192 12.66 -20.43 1.21
C ASP A 192 13.85 -21.22 0.65
N ALA A 193 14.31 -22.29 1.31
CA ALA A 193 15.36 -23.16 0.78
C ALA A 193 14.99 -23.75 -0.60
N GLN A 194 13.71 -24.10 -0.83
CA GLN A 194 13.24 -24.54 -2.14
C GLN A 194 13.16 -23.39 -3.15
N LEU A 195 12.79 -22.18 -2.71
CA LEU A 195 12.82 -20.99 -3.56
C LEU A 195 14.26 -20.63 -3.96
N ILE A 196 15.23 -20.69 -3.05
CA ILE A 196 16.65 -20.43 -3.33
C ILE A 196 17.14 -21.35 -4.44
N ALA A 197 16.87 -22.66 -4.35
CA ALA A 197 17.27 -23.61 -5.39
C ALA A 197 16.68 -23.26 -6.78
N LYS A 198 15.44 -22.75 -6.81
CA LYS A 198 14.78 -22.30 -8.04
C LYS A 198 15.37 -20.99 -8.56
N VAL A 199 15.60 -20.02 -7.69
CA VAL A 199 16.25 -18.74 -8.03
C VAL A 199 17.63 -18.99 -8.63
N GLU A 200 18.47 -19.79 -7.97
CA GLU A 200 19.81 -20.15 -8.47
C GLU A 200 19.77 -20.88 -9.81
N THR A 201 18.71 -21.64 -10.08
CA THR A 201 18.50 -22.30 -11.36
C THR A 201 18.14 -21.28 -12.44
N TYR A 202 17.09 -20.49 -12.23
CA TYR A 202 16.54 -19.59 -13.25
C TYR A 202 17.36 -18.33 -13.49
N LEU A 203 18.19 -17.90 -12.52
CA LEU A 203 19.17 -16.84 -12.78
C LEU A 203 20.16 -17.20 -13.91
N LYS A 204 20.37 -18.50 -14.19
CA LYS A 204 21.23 -18.97 -15.29
C LYS A 204 20.58 -18.80 -16.67
N ASP A 205 19.27 -18.61 -16.73
CA ASP A 205 18.51 -18.39 -17.97
C ASP A 205 18.53 -16.90 -18.40
N HIS A 206 19.21 -16.05 -17.64
CA HIS A 206 19.27 -14.61 -17.87
C HIS A 206 20.71 -14.09 -17.91
N ASP A 207 20.93 -13.04 -18.69
CA ASP A 207 22.19 -12.30 -18.66
C ASP A 207 22.25 -11.43 -17.40
N THR A 208 23.04 -11.89 -16.43
CA THR A 208 23.29 -11.22 -15.14
C THR A 208 24.64 -10.50 -15.10
N SER A 209 25.31 -10.37 -16.25
CA SER A 209 26.61 -9.72 -16.34
C SER A 209 26.54 -8.27 -15.86
N GLY A 210 27.38 -7.91 -14.89
CA GLY A 210 27.43 -6.56 -14.33
C GLY A 210 26.31 -6.22 -13.35
N LEU A 211 25.43 -7.17 -13.00
CA LEU A 211 24.41 -6.98 -11.97
C LEU A 211 24.91 -7.45 -10.59
N ASP A 212 24.61 -6.70 -9.53
CA ASP A 212 24.81 -7.14 -8.14
C ASP A 212 23.52 -7.82 -7.66
N ILE A 213 23.46 -9.15 -7.79
CA ILE A 213 22.31 -9.95 -7.34
C ILE A 213 22.75 -10.84 -6.17
N ARG A 214 22.02 -10.76 -5.06
CA ARG A 214 22.34 -11.48 -3.81
C ARG A 214 21.14 -12.23 -3.28
N ILE A 215 21.40 -13.23 -2.44
CA ILE A 215 20.39 -13.92 -1.63
C ILE A 215 20.80 -13.76 -0.17
N LEU A 216 19.95 -13.13 0.65
CA LEU A 216 20.20 -12.87 2.07
C LEU A 216 18.95 -13.21 2.90
N PRO A 217 19.09 -13.69 4.15
CA PRO A 217 17.96 -13.84 5.07
C PRO A 217 17.26 -12.49 5.29
N PRO A 218 15.92 -12.46 5.51
CA PRO A 218 15.15 -11.21 5.53
C PRO A 218 15.68 -10.12 6.46
N ALA A 219 16.10 -10.46 7.69
CA ALA A 219 16.61 -9.48 8.65
C ALA A 219 17.97 -8.87 8.21
N GLU A 220 18.84 -9.69 7.62
CA GLU A 220 20.13 -9.26 7.07
C GLU A 220 19.95 -8.43 5.79
N ALA A 221 19.04 -8.85 4.91
CA ALA A 221 18.68 -8.14 3.71
C ALA A 221 18.11 -6.74 4.03
N CYS A 222 17.22 -6.66 5.02
CA CYS A 222 16.68 -5.40 5.52
C CYS A 222 17.80 -4.49 6.07
N THR A 223 18.72 -5.05 6.86
CA THR A 223 19.87 -4.29 7.39
C THR A 223 20.77 -3.76 6.27
N PHE A 224 21.10 -4.59 5.30
CA PHE A 224 21.88 -4.20 4.12
C PHE A 224 21.20 -3.06 3.34
N SER A 225 19.88 -3.17 3.12
CA SER A 225 19.09 -2.12 2.48
C SER A 225 19.13 -0.82 3.29
N LEU A 226 18.97 -0.87 4.63
CA LEU A 226 19.03 0.31 5.49
C LEU A 226 20.43 0.96 5.53
N GLU A 227 21.50 0.16 5.53
CA GLU A 227 22.86 0.69 5.45
C GLU A 227 23.12 1.45 4.15
N ARG A 228 22.51 1.01 3.04
CA ARG A 228 22.55 1.71 1.75
C ARG A 228 21.62 2.91 1.71
N ILE A 229 20.41 2.79 2.27
CA ILE A 229 19.39 3.85 2.20
C ILE A 229 19.90 5.13 2.84
N VAL A 230 20.60 5.07 3.97
CA VAL A 230 21.17 6.26 4.65
C VAL A 230 22.34 6.88 3.89
N GLN A 231 22.91 6.19 2.90
CA GLN A 231 23.94 6.71 2.01
C GLN A 231 23.35 7.31 0.72
N GLY A 232 22.02 7.43 0.62
CA GLY A 232 21.36 7.88 -0.60
C GLY A 232 21.42 6.86 -1.74
N LYS A 233 21.53 5.57 -1.43
CA LYS A 233 21.65 4.49 -2.43
C LYS A 233 20.44 3.57 -2.39
N ASP A 234 20.04 3.13 -3.57
CA ASP A 234 18.83 2.33 -3.75
C ASP A 234 19.14 0.83 -3.67
N THR A 235 18.15 0.02 -3.29
CA THR A 235 18.29 -1.46 -3.23
C THR A 235 16.97 -2.11 -3.60
N ILE A 236 16.93 -2.94 -4.64
CA ILE A 236 15.73 -3.67 -4.98
C ILE A 236 15.57 -4.84 -4.00
N SER A 237 14.44 -4.86 -3.27
CA SER A 237 14.01 -6.03 -2.51
C SER A 237 13.24 -7.00 -3.42
N VAL A 238 13.65 -8.26 -3.44
CA VAL A 238 13.04 -9.32 -4.25
C VAL A 238 12.50 -10.37 -3.29
N THR A 239 11.18 -10.41 -3.13
CA THR A 239 10.55 -11.01 -1.95
C THR A 239 9.39 -11.95 -2.30
N GLY A 240 9.05 -12.83 -1.36
CA GLY A 240 7.78 -13.57 -1.34
C GLY A 240 6.58 -12.64 -1.13
N ASN A 241 5.38 -13.20 -1.16
CA ASN A 241 4.11 -12.48 -1.18
C ASN A 241 3.85 -11.64 0.09
N VAL A 242 4.14 -12.19 1.27
CA VAL A 242 3.94 -11.46 2.54
C VAL A 242 4.97 -10.33 2.69
N LEU A 243 6.23 -10.58 2.35
CA LEU A 243 7.28 -9.56 2.43
C LEU A 243 7.12 -8.47 1.36
N ARG A 244 6.53 -8.78 0.19
CA ARG A 244 6.09 -7.77 -0.78
C ARG A 244 5.20 -6.76 -0.06
N ASP A 245 4.13 -7.24 0.55
CA ASP A 245 3.15 -6.44 1.28
C ASP A 245 3.81 -5.56 2.34
N TYR A 246 4.61 -6.17 3.22
CA TYR A 246 5.24 -5.45 4.32
C TYR A 246 6.25 -4.42 3.84
N ASN A 247 7.09 -4.74 2.85
CA ASN A 247 8.10 -3.82 2.35
C ASN A 247 7.48 -2.64 1.59
N THR A 248 6.41 -2.88 0.83
CA THR A 248 5.72 -1.83 0.07
C THR A 248 4.88 -0.87 0.93
N ASP A 249 4.59 -1.22 2.18
CA ASP A 249 4.15 -0.24 3.18
C ASP A 249 5.34 0.39 3.93
N LEU A 250 6.26 -0.44 4.42
CA LEU A 250 7.36 -0.02 5.30
C LEU A 250 8.22 1.08 4.69
N PHE A 251 8.85 0.82 3.54
CA PHE A 251 9.79 1.76 2.97
C PHE A 251 9.11 3.02 2.44
N PRO A 252 7.98 2.94 1.70
CA PRO A 252 7.25 4.15 1.27
C PRO A 252 6.75 5.02 2.40
N ILE A 253 6.28 4.44 3.52
CA ILE A 253 5.88 5.23 4.70
C ILE A 253 7.08 5.96 5.31
N LEU A 254 8.27 5.36 5.29
CA LEU A 254 9.50 5.99 5.78
C LEU A 254 10.07 7.03 4.80
N GLU A 255 9.98 6.78 3.50
CA GLU A 255 10.52 7.61 2.41
C GLU A 255 9.63 8.83 2.13
N VAL A 256 8.36 8.59 1.80
CA VAL A 256 7.44 9.64 1.31
C VAL A 256 6.24 9.86 2.24
N GLY A 257 6.22 9.17 3.38
CA GLY A 257 5.24 9.40 4.43
C GLY A 257 3.89 8.72 4.22
N THR A 258 3.72 7.93 3.16
CA THR A 258 2.51 7.16 2.84
C THR A 258 2.82 6.12 1.77
N SER A 259 2.17 4.96 1.81
CA SER A 259 2.26 3.93 0.76
C SER A 259 1.32 4.17 -0.42
N ALA A 260 0.48 5.21 -0.35
CA ALA A 260 -0.42 5.60 -1.44
C ALA A 260 0.29 6.31 -2.62
N LYS A 261 1.55 6.73 -2.45
CA LYS A 261 2.34 7.46 -3.46
C LYS A 261 3.34 6.56 -4.16
N MET A 262 2.89 5.38 -4.58
CA MET A 262 3.73 4.34 -5.16
C MET A 262 3.17 3.85 -6.50
N LEU A 263 4.07 3.47 -7.41
CA LEU A 263 3.75 2.69 -8.59
C LEU A 263 3.64 1.21 -8.20
N SER A 264 2.47 0.60 -8.40
CA SER A 264 2.27 -0.85 -8.27
C SER A 264 1.82 -1.43 -9.61
N ILE A 265 2.80 -1.93 -10.37
CA ILE A 265 2.60 -2.49 -11.72
C ILE A 265 2.65 -4.01 -11.64
N VAL A 266 1.62 -4.65 -12.19
CA VAL A 266 1.47 -6.10 -12.25
C VAL A 266 1.43 -6.54 -13.71
N PRO A 267 2.58 -6.92 -14.30
CA PRO A 267 2.61 -7.55 -15.61
C PRO A 267 1.87 -8.88 -15.53
N LEU A 268 0.69 -8.98 -16.15
CA LEU A 268 -0.08 -10.22 -16.14
C LEU A 268 0.63 -11.25 -17.01
N MET A 269 0.72 -12.49 -16.52
CA MET A 269 1.42 -13.57 -17.22
C MET A 269 0.92 -13.82 -18.65
N ASN A 270 -0.33 -13.44 -18.96
CA ASN A 270 -0.94 -13.58 -20.28
C ASN A 270 -0.76 -12.33 -21.19
N GLY A 271 0.11 -11.39 -20.81
CA GLY A 271 0.49 -10.24 -21.64
C GLY A 271 -0.29 -8.95 -21.39
N GLY A 272 -1.30 -8.95 -20.51
CA GLY A 272 -1.96 -7.72 -20.07
C GLY A 272 -1.21 -6.99 -18.95
N GLY A 273 -1.67 -5.80 -18.59
CA GLY A 273 -1.19 -5.04 -17.44
C GLY A 273 -2.30 -4.78 -16.42
N LEU A 274 -1.99 -4.93 -15.14
CA LEU A 274 -2.79 -4.44 -14.02
C LEU A 274 -1.97 -3.38 -13.28
N PHE A 275 -2.60 -2.24 -12.98
CA PHE A 275 -1.95 -1.08 -12.38
C PHE A 275 -2.73 -0.72 -11.11
N GLU A 276 -2.18 -1.09 -9.96
CA GLU A 276 -2.75 -0.76 -8.66
C GLU A 276 -2.35 0.66 -8.29
N THR A 277 -3.28 1.43 -7.72
CA THR A 277 -3.14 2.88 -7.51
C THR A 277 -2.36 3.24 -6.24
N GLY A 278 -1.51 2.33 -5.77
CA GLY A 278 -0.79 2.42 -4.49
C GLY A 278 -0.79 1.08 -3.75
N ALA A 279 -0.05 1.00 -2.64
CA ALA A 279 0.06 -0.21 -1.82
C ALA A 279 -0.78 -0.17 -0.52
N GLY A 280 -1.40 0.96 -0.20
CA GLY A 280 -2.18 1.13 1.03
C GLY A 280 -3.64 0.66 0.95
N GLY A 281 -4.35 0.70 2.08
CA GLY A 281 -5.76 0.36 2.18
C GLY A 281 -6.75 1.50 1.86
N SER A 282 -8.06 1.25 2.06
CA SER A 282 -9.16 2.17 1.72
C SER A 282 -9.44 3.31 2.73
N ALA A 283 -8.57 3.48 3.74
CA ALA A 283 -8.55 4.59 4.69
C ALA A 283 -9.93 4.99 5.30
N PRO A 284 -10.57 4.15 6.14
CA PRO A 284 -11.91 4.42 6.70
C PRO A 284 -12.02 5.74 7.50
N LYS A 285 -10.93 6.18 8.13
CA LYS A 285 -10.86 7.48 8.84
C LYS A 285 -11.00 8.69 7.89
N HIS A 286 -10.82 8.51 6.58
CA HIS A 286 -11.09 9.55 5.59
C HIS A 286 -12.59 9.67 5.33
N VAL A 287 -13.32 8.55 5.30
CA VAL A 287 -14.78 8.52 5.16
C VAL A 287 -15.46 9.16 6.38
N GLU A 288 -14.94 8.91 7.58
CA GLU A 288 -15.43 9.56 8.80
C GLU A 288 -15.32 11.09 8.71
N GLN A 289 -14.17 11.63 8.29
CA GLN A 289 -14.01 13.08 8.10
C GLN A 289 -14.91 13.60 6.97
N PHE A 290 -14.98 12.88 5.84
CA PHE A 290 -15.78 13.31 4.72
C PHE A 290 -17.26 13.42 5.09
N THR A 291 -17.83 12.43 5.77
CA THR A 291 -19.25 12.46 6.16
C THR A 291 -19.57 13.50 7.24
N GLN A 292 -18.62 13.80 8.14
CA GLN A 292 -18.81 14.77 9.23
C GLN A 292 -18.53 16.22 8.82
N GLU A 293 -17.52 16.45 7.97
CA GLU A 293 -16.98 17.77 7.67
C GLU A 293 -16.94 18.08 6.16
N ASN A 294 -17.40 17.17 5.30
CA ASN A 294 -17.34 17.28 3.84
C ASN A 294 -15.94 17.67 3.34
N TYR A 295 -14.94 16.99 3.88
CA TYR A 295 -13.53 17.15 3.53
C TYR A 295 -12.87 15.79 3.32
N LEU A 296 -12.37 15.53 2.12
CA LEU A 296 -11.75 14.26 1.77
C LEU A 296 -10.23 14.43 1.63
N ARG A 297 -9.47 14.00 2.65
CA ARG A 297 -7.99 14.07 2.65
C ARG A 297 -7.30 12.88 1.96
N TRP A 298 -8.02 12.14 1.11
CA TRP A 298 -7.45 11.06 0.31
C TRP A 298 -6.58 11.66 -0.79
N ASP A 299 -5.33 11.20 -0.90
CA ASP A 299 -4.40 11.65 -1.93
C ASP A 299 -4.44 10.67 -3.11
N SER A 300 -4.99 11.13 -4.24
CA SER A 300 -5.15 10.33 -5.47
C SER A 300 -3.89 10.26 -6.33
N LEU A 301 -2.73 10.73 -5.85
CA LEU A 301 -1.50 10.71 -6.62
C LEU A 301 -1.15 9.32 -7.17
N GLY A 302 -1.41 8.25 -6.41
CA GLY A 302 -1.22 6.88 -6.89
C GLY A 302 -2.17 6.47 -8.02
N GLU A 303 -3.37 7.05 -8.11
CA GLU A 303 -4.28 6.86 -9.26
C GLU A 303 -3.69 7.53 -10.51
N PHE A 304 -3.09 8.72 -10.35
CA PHE A 304 -2.46 9.45 -11.45
C PHE A 304 -1.24 8.70 -11.96
N PHE A 305 -0.40 8.22 -11.04
CA PHE A 305 0.75 7.38 -11.32
C PHE A 305 0.38 6.02 -11.93
N ALA A 306 -0.78 5.44 -11.62
CA ALA A 306 -1.20 4.19 -12.26
C ALA A 306 -1.77 4.41 -13.67
N LEU A 307 -2.39 5.57 -13.92
CA LEU A 307 -3.03 5.87 -15.20
C LEU A 307 -2.02 6.14 -16.33
N ALA A 308 -0.91 6.82 -16.05
CA ALA A 308 0.16 7.05 -17.03
C ALA A 308 0.74 5.73 -17.63
N PRO A 309 1.27 4.78 -16.83
CA PRO A 309 1.77 3.50 -17.34
C PRO A 309 0.65 2.61 -17.91
N SER A 310 -0.61 2.82 -17.53
CA SER A 310 -1.75 2.19 -18.20
C SER A 310 -1.88 2.66 -19.65
N PHE A 311 -1.76 3.97 -19.90
CA PHE A 311 -1.72 4.51 -21.26
C PHE A 311 -0.47 4.09 -22.04
N GLU A 312 0.71 4.07 -21.41
CA GLU A 312 1.94 3.55 -22.03
C GLU A 312 1.76 2.10 -22.48
N HIS A 313 1.21 1.25 -21.61
CA HIS A 313 0.94 -0.14 -21.95
C HIS A 313 -0.03 -0.30 -23.12
N ILE A 314 -1.08 0.53 -23.20
CA ILE A 314 -2.00 0.56 -24.34
C ILE A 314 -1.26 0.99 -25.61
N ALA A 315 -0.42 2.02 -25.53
CA ALA A 315 0.35 2.52 -26.65
C ALA A 315 1.31 1.47 -27.20
N GLU A 316 2.10 0.82 -26.33
CA GLU A 316 3.06 -0.21 -26.70
C GLU A 316 2.38 -1.48 -27.25
N THR A 317 1.31 -1.93 -26.59
CA THR A 317 0.65 -3.21 -26.92
C THR A 317 -0.17 -3.12 -28.20
N PHE A 318 -0.87 -2.00 -28.41
CA PHE A 318 -1.81 -1.83 -29.52
C PHE A 318 -1.33 -0.85 -30.60
N GLY A 319 -0.19 -0.18 -30.40
CA GLY A 319 0.34 0.80 -31.35
C GLY A 319 -0.50 2.08 -31.45
N ILE A 320 -1.18 2.48 -30.36
CA ILE A 320 -2.06 3.65 -30.34
C ILE A 320 -1.28 4.89 -29.92
N SER A 321 -0.81 5.68 -30.89
CA SER A 321 0.01 6.88 -30.64
C SER A 321 -0.68 7.94 -29.76
N LYS A 322 -2.02 8.09 -29.86
CA LYS A 322 -2.80 8.98 -28.98
C LYS A 322 -2.65 8.61 -27.50
N ALA A 323 -2.45 7.33 -27.18
CA ALA A 323 -2.23 6.91 -25.80
C ALA A 323 -0.85 7.34 -25.28
N THR A 324 0.19 7.36 -26.12
CA THR A 324 1.50 7.96 -25.76
C THR A 324 1.34 9.43 -25.41
N VAL A 325 0.60 10.20 -26.22
CA VAL A 325 0.36 11.63 -25.94
C VAL A 325 -0.39 11.83 -24.63
N LEU A 326 -1.38 10.98 -24.33
CA LEU A 326 -2.10 11.02 -23.04
C LEU A 326 -1.19 10.67 -21.86
N ALA A 327 -0.31 9.68 -22.01
CA ALA A 327 0.66 9.29 -20.98
C ALA A 327 1.66 10.42 -20.69
N ASP A 328 2.35 10.91 -21.73
CA ASP A 328 3.39 11.93 -21.62
C ASP A 328 2.85 13.23 -21.00
N SER A 329 1.65 13.65 -21.44
CA SER A 329 0.99 14.86 -20.91
C SER A 329 0.49 14.67 -19.48
N LEU A 330 0.06 13.47 -19.09
CA LEU A 330 -0.35 13.17 -17.72
C LEU A 330 0.86 13.12 -16.77
N ASP A 331 1.98 12.56 -17.21
CA ASP A 331 3.22 12.53 -16.43
C ASP A 331 3.74 13.96 -16.19
N ALA A 332 3.80 14.79 -17.24
CA ALA A 332 4.15 16.20 -17.13
C ALA A 332 3.19 16.98 -16.20
N ALA A 333 1.88 16.74 -16.32
CA ALA A 333 0.88 17.35 -15.45
C ALA A 333 1.04 16.92 -13.99
N THR A 334 1.40 15.66 -13.75
CA THR A 334 1.67 15.13 -12.41
C THR A 334 2.94 15.74 -11.82
N GLY A 335 3.99 15.95 -12.63
CA GLY A 335 5.18 16.71 -12.24
C GLY A 335 4.83 18.13 -11.79
N LYS A 336 4.08 18.88 -12.62
CA LYS A 336 3.62 20.23 -12.28
C LYS A 336 2.73 20.25 -11.04
N PHE A 337 1.86 19.25 -10.88
CA PHE A 337 1.02 19.07 -9.69
C PHE A 337 1.85 18.97 -8.40
N LEU A 338 2.96 18.22 -8.45
CA LEU A 338 3.88 18.08 -7.32
C LEU A 338 4.69 19.36 -7.07
N GLU A 339 5.22 19.99 -8.11
CA GLU A 339 5.98 21.25 -8.01
C GLU A 339 5.16 22.40 -7.41
N GLN A 340 3.85 22.42 -7.69
CA GLN A 340 2.92 23.44 -7.20
C GLN A 340 2.22 23.04 -5.88
N ASP A 341 2.65 21.94 -5.25
CA ASP A 341 2.11 21.42 -3.98
C ASP A 341 0.56 21.32 -3.98
N ARG A 342 0.00 20.73 -5.04
CA ARG A 342 -1.46 20.62 -5.23
C ARG A 342 -2.08 19.35 -4.63
N SER A 343 -1.33 18.64 -3.77
CA SER A 343 -1.87 17.55 -2.96
C SER A 343 -2.96 18.04 -1.99
N PRO A 344 -3.91 17.17 -1.59
CA PRO A 344 -4.90 17.50 -0.58
C PRO A 344 -4.25 17.93 0.73
N GLY A 345 -4.75 19.01 1.31
CA GLY A 345 -4.38 19.39 2.66
C GLY A 345 -4.96 18.43 3.70
N ARG A 346 -4.79 18.81 4.98
CA ARG A 346 -5.37 18.07 6.12
C ARG A 346 -6.27 18.93 7.00
N LYS A 347 -6.66 20.11 6.53
CA LYS A 347 -7.42 21.11 7.30
C LYS A 347 -8.47 21.75 6.41
N LEU A 348 -9.63 22.03 6.99
CA LEU A 348 -10.68 22.81 6.35
C LEU A 348 -10.12 24.16 5.87
N GLY A 349 -10.65 24.64 4.74
CA GLY A 349 -10.23 25.88 4.08
C GLY A 349 -9.04 25.72 3.13
N THR A 350 -8.39 24.55 3.09
CA THR A 350 -7.46 24.20 1.99
C THR A 350 -8.18 23.37 0.93
N ILE A 351 -7.53 23.14 -0.21
CA ILE A 351 -8.00 22.11 -1.15
C ILE A 351 -7.98 20.73 -0.50
N ASP A 352 -8.96 19.91 -0.86
CA ASP A 352 -9.04 18.48 -0.53
C ASP A 352 -8.89 17.65 -1.82
N ASN A 353 -9.23 16.37 -1.78
CA ASN A 353 -9.17 15.46 -2.94
C ASN A 353 -9.83 16.03 -4.22
N ARG A 354 -10.97 16.71 -4.10
CA ARG A 354 -11.68 17.26 -5.26
C ARG A 354 -10.91 18.43 -5.88
N GLY A 355 -10.33 19.27 -5.03
CA GLY A 355 -9.46 20.36 -5.48
C GLY A 355 -8.18 19.84 -6.15
N SER A 356 -7.59 18.76 -5.63
CA SER A 356 -6.42 18.15 -6.25
C SER A 356 -6.75 17.54 -7.63
N HIS A 357 -7.92 16.91 -7.78
CA HIS A 357 -8.41 16.42 -9.08
C HIS A 357 -8.60 17.55 -10.09
N PHE A 358 -9.18 18.68 -9.66
CA PHE A 358 -9.29 19.88 -10.50
C PHE A 358 -7.92 20.36 -11.00
N TYR A 359 -6.93 20.47 -10.10
CA TYR A 359 -5.60 20.94 -10.50
C TYR A 359 -4.89 19.98 -11.45
N LEU A 360 -5.03 18.66 -11.26
CA LEU A 360 -4.52 17.70 -12.23
C LEU A 360 -5.20 17.88 -13.59
N ALA A 361 -6.53 17.99 -13.63
CA ALA A 361 -7.27 18.19 -14.88
C ALA A 361 -6.87 19.49 -15.59
N LEU A 362 -6.65 20.58 -14.84
CA LEU A 362 -6.15 21.85 -15.36
C LEU A 362 -4.78 21.68 -16.01
N TYR A 363 -3.82 21.09 -15.30
CA TYR A 363 -2.46 20.92 -15.81
C TYR A 363 -2.43 19.94 -16.99
N TRP A 364 -3.20 18.86 -16.93
CA TRP A 364 -3.26 17.89 -18.02
C TRP A 364 -3.88 18.48 -19.30
N ALA A 365 -4.95 19.26 -19.17
CA ALA A 365 -5.52 19.99 -20.30
C ALA A 365 -4.52 21.00 -20.89
N GLN A 366 -3.74 21.69 -20.04
CA GLN A 366 -2.68 22.61 -20.48
C GLN A 366 -1.59 21.87 -21.27
N GLU A 367 -1.10 20.73 -20.78
CA GLU A 367 -0.09 19.92 -21.49
C GLU A 367 -0.65 19.37 -22.82
N LEU A 368 -1.89 18.89 -22.84
CA LEU A 368 -2.57 18.42 -24.06
C LEU A 368 -2.81 19.52 -25.09
N ALA A 369 -3.04 20.76 -24.64
CA ALA A 369 -3.15 21.94 -25.50
C ALA A 369 -1.79 22.45 -26.00
N ALA A 370 -0.70 22.20 -25.27
CA ALA A 370 0.64 22.66 -25.60
C ALA A 370 1.38 21.73 -26.55
N GLN A 371 1.20 20.40 -26.43
CA GLN A 371 1.90 19.40 -27.24
C GLN A 371 1.65 19.55 -28.76
N ASP A 372 2.57 19.03 -29.57
CA ASP A 372 2.54 19.08 -31.05
C ASP A 372 2.54 17.69 -31.71
N ASN A 373 2.38 16.62 -30.92
CA ASN A 373 2.40 15.23 -31.37
C ASN A 373 1.05 14.75 -31.92
N ASP A 374 -0.07 15.38 -31.53
CA ASP A 374 -1.41 15.07 -32.02
C ASP A 374 -2.29 16.33 -32.13
N ALA A 375 -2.62 16.73 -33.37
CA ALA A 375 -3.36 17.95 -33.65
C ALA A 375 -4.85 17.88 -33.22
N ASP A 376 -5.45 16.69 -33.22
CA ASP A 376 -6.86 16.52 -32.82
C ASP A 376 -7.01 16.71 -31.31
N LEU A 377 -6.15 16.05 -30.52
CA LEU A 377 -6.11 16.22 -29.08
C LEU A 377 -5.82 17.67 -28.71
N LYS A 378 -4.86 18.31 -29.39
CA LYS A 378 -4.57 19.73 -29.20
C LYS A 378 -5.81 20.61 -29.44
N ALA A 379 -6.55 20.36 -30.53
CA ALA A 379 -7.75 21.12 -30.87
C ALA A 379 -8.88 20.94 -29.85
N ILE A 380 -9.07 19.72 -29.33
CA ILE A 380 -10.07 19.42 -28.28
C ILE A 380 -9.71 20.14 -26.97
N PHE A 381 -8.45 20.02 -26.53
CA PHE A 381 -8.05 20.47 -25.19
C PHE A 381 -7.66 21.95 -25.12
N THR A 382 -7.39 22.63 -26.24
CA THR A 382 -7.12 24.09 -26.27
C THR A 382 -8.24 24.91 -25.61
N PRO A 383 -9.53 24.80 -26.04
CA PRO A 383 -10.61 25.56 -25.40
C PRO A 383 -10.87 25.09 -23.95
N VAL A 384 -10.67 23.81 -23.65
CA VAL A 384 -10.83 23.26 -22.29
C VAL A 384 -9.80 23.85 -21.33
N ALA A 385 -8.53 23.87 -21.73
CA ALA A 385 -7.42 24.43 -20.95
C ALA A 385 -7.64 25.93 -20.68
N ALA A 386 -8.10 26.68 -21.68
CA ALA A 386 -8.45 28.09 -21.52
C ALA A 386 -9.59 28.26 -20.50
N ALA A 387 -10.69 27.51 -20.66
CA ALA A 387 -11.84 27.60 -19.77
C ALA A 387 -11.51 27.22 -18.31
N LEU A 388 -10.73 26.15 -18.09
CA LEU A 388 -10.28 25.76 -16.75
C LEU A 388 -9.36 26.82 -16.13
N THR A 389 -8.45 27.40 -16.91
CA THR A 389 -7.53 28.45 -16.44
C THR A 389 -8.28 29.73 -16.08
N GLU A 390 -9.21 30.17 -16.92
CA GLU A 390 -10.01 31.38 -16.69
C GLU A 390 -10.96 31.26 -15.48
N ASN A 391 -11.38 30.04 -15.15
CA ASN A 391 -12.33 29.77 -14.07
C ASN A 391 -11.67 29.17 -12.81
N GLU A 392 -10.34 29.17 -12.70
CA GLU A 392 -9.62 28.55 -11.58
C GLU A 392 -10.16 29.00 -10.22
N ASP A 393 -10.16 30.31 -9.94
CA ASP A 393 -10.59 30.87 -8.66
C ASP A 393 -12.06 30.54 -8.34
N LYS A 394 -12.91 30.53 -9.37
CA LYS A 394 -14.34 30.23 -9.22
C LYS A 394 -14.55 28.76 -8.85
N ILE A 395 -13.88 27.85 -9.57
CA ILE A 395 -13.97 26.40 -9.31
C ILE A 395 -13.45 26.08 -7.91
N VAL A 396 -12.27 26.61 -7.53
CA VAL A 396 -11.71 26.41 -6.19
C VAL A 396 -12.66 26.97 -5.13
N GLY A 397 -13.23 28.15 -5.33
CA GLY A 397 -14.23 28.73 -4.43
C GLY A 397 -15.46 27.82 -4.23
N GLU A 398 -16.00 27.26 -5.31
CA GLU A 398 -17.13 26.31 -5.25
C GLU A 398 -16.77 25.02 -4.48
N LEU A 399 -15.57 24.46 -4.70
CA LEU A 399 -15.09 23.25 -4.03
C LEU A 399 -14.82 23.48 -2.53
N LEU A 400 -14.36 24.67 -2.13
CA LEU A 400 -14.11 25.01 -0.72
C LEU A 400 -15.40 25.33 0.03
N ALA A 401 -16.41 25.91 -0.62
CA ALA A 401 -17.64 26.40 0.02
C ALA A 401 -18.50 25.30 0.68
N VAL A 402 -18.30 24.04 0.30
CA VAL A 402 -19.04 22.90 0.86
C VAL A 402 -18.42 22.32 2.14
N GLN A 403 -17.17 22.68 2.44
CA GLN A 403 -16.42 22.15 3.58
C GLN A 403 -16.99 22.63 4.93
N GLY A 404 -16.71 21.87 5.99
CA GLY A 404 -17.12 22.16 7.37
C GLY A 404 -18.59 21.83 7.67
N LYS A 405 -19.29 21.16 6.74
CA LYS A 405 -20.69 20.76 6.89
C LYS A 405 -20.80 19.24 6.78
N PRO A 406 -21.63 18.58 7.59
CA PRO A 406 -21.94 17.17 7.38
C PRO A 406 -22.54 16.93 5.99
N VAL A 407 -22.23 15.78 5.41
CA VAL A 407 -22.78 15.35 4.11
C VAL A 407 -23.33 13.93 4.21
N ASP A 408 -24.54 13.74 3.70
CA ASP A 408 -25.21 12.44 3.63
C ASP A 408 -24.99 11.82 2.25
N ILE A 409 -24.26 10.69 2.22
CA ILE A 409 -24.02 9.90 1.02
C ILE A 409 -24.97 8.69 0.90
N GLY A 410 -25.96 8.54 1.78
CA GLY A 410 -26.99 7.51 1.66
C GLY A 410 -26.58 6.08 2.06
N GLY A 411 -25.37 5.87 2.57
CA GLY A 411 -24.87 4.57 3.01
C GLY A 411 -23.36 4.59 3.27
N TYR A 412 -22.82 3.51 3.83
CA TYR A 412 -21.36 3.38 4.05
C TYR A 412 -20.75 2.39 3.05
N TYR A 413 -21.11 1.11 3.13
CA TYR A 413 -20.61 0.08 2.21
C TYR A 413 -21.26 0.14 0.82
N SER A 414 -22.46 0.71 0.73
CA SER A 414 -23.22 0.89 -0.50
C SER A 414 -23.88 2.27 -0.44
N PRO A 415 -23.15 3.36 -0.73
CA PRO A 415 -23.71 4.70 -0.78
C PRO A 415 -24.76 4.82 -1.90
N ASP A 416 -25.61 5.85 -1.80
CA ASP A 416 -26.53 6.21 -2.87
C ASP A 416 -25.77 7.00 -3.95
N ASP A 417 -25.78 6.52 -5.20
CA ASP A 417 -25.01 7.10 -6.30
C ASP A 417 -25.34 8.58 -6.53
N ALA A 418 -26.62 8.97 -6.43
CA ALA A 418 -27.02 10.35 -6.69
C ALA A 418 -26.47 11.29 -5.59
N LYS A 419 -26.61 10.89 -4.32
CA LYS A 419 -26.06 11.63 -3.18
C LYS A 419 -24.54 11.71 -3.20
N ALA A 420 -23.86 10.58 -3.45
CA ALA A 420 -22.41 10.53 -3.52
C ALA A 420 -21.86 11.40 -4.66
N ASN A 421 -22.47 11.34 -5.86
CA ASN A 421 -22.08 12.18 -6.99
C ASN A 421 -22.26 13.66 -6.69
N ALA A 422 -23.38 14.07 -6.08
CA ALA A 422 -23.61 15.45 -5.69
C ALA A 422 -22.57 15.94 -4.66
N ALA A 423 -22.18 15.09 -3.70
CA ALA A 423 -21.18 15.41 -2.69
C ALA A 423 -19.75 15.50 -3.27
N LEU A 424 -19.40 14.61 -4.21
CA LEU A 424 -18.06 14.52 -4.79
C LEU A 424 -17.84 15.50 -5.94
N ARG A 425 -18.90 15.99 -6.59
CA ARG A 425 -18.82 16.90 -7.75
C ARG A 425 -19.61 18.21 -7.52
N PRO A 426 -19.31 18.99 -6.47
CA PRO A 426 -20.13 20.15 -6.11
C PRO A 426 -19.89 21.40 -6.98
N SER A 427 -18.82 21.45 -7.79
CA SER A 427 -18.55 22.57 -8.69
C SER A 427 -19.32 22.42 -10.00
N GLU A 428 -20.40 23.19 -10.15
CA GLU A 428 -21.17 23.27 -11.40
C GLU A 428 -20.32 23.82 -12.54
N THR A 429 -19.42 24.77 -12.25
CA THR A 429 -18.52 25.35 -13.26
C THR A 429 -17.57 24.28 -13.82
N LEU A 430 -16.92 23.50 -12.96
CA LEU A 430 -16.04 22.41 -13.39
C LEU A 430 -16.82 21.35 -14.17
N ASN A 431 -17.97 20.93 -13.66
CA ASN A 431 -18.81 19.93 -14.32
C ASN A 431 -19.27 20.39 -15.72
N GLY A 432 -19.62 21.67 -15.87
CA GLY A 432 -20.02 22.25 -17.14
C GLY A 432 -18.89 22.27 -18.18
N ILE A 433 -17.66 22.58 -17.75
CA ILE A 433 -16.47 22.55 -18.64
C ILE A 433 -16.15 21.12 -19.07
N LEU A 434 -16.15 20.16 -18.13
CA LEU A 434 -15.80 18.77 -18.46
C LEU A 434 -16.86 18.08 -19.34
N ALA A 435 -18.11 18.54 -19.32
CA ALA A 435 -19.18 18.02 -20.17
C ALA A 435 -19.05 18.43 -21.65
N SER A 436 -18.13 19.33 -22.01
CA SER A 436 -17.90 19.75 -23.40
C SER A 436 -16.85 18.91 -24.15
N ILE A 437 -16.23 17.95 -23.47
CA ILE A 437 -15.28 16.97 -24.02
C ILE A 437 -16.08 15.75 -24.49
#